data_AF-A0A7S1F5A6-F1
#
_entry.id   AF-A0A7S1F5A6-F1
#
_cell.length_a   1.000
_cell.length_b   1.000
_cell.length_c   1.000
_cell.angle_alpha   90.00
_cell.angle_beta   90.00
_cell.angle_gamma   90.00
#
_symmetry.space_group_name_H-M   'P 1'
#
loop_
_entity.id
_entity.type
_entity.pdbx_description
1 polymer ?
#
loop_
_entity_poly.entity_id
_entity_poly.type
_entity_poly.pdbx_seq_one_letter_code
_entity_poly.pdbx_strand_id
1 'polypeptide(L)'
;MLSALIIVMFAMAFAQGVAQFADSGRAGEHHVVFLETFFSSLPMTALTLFMSITGGLNWWEVEEVMLEISPLFGLLFITFVSVMTLALLNIVTGIFVNDALEQSRLDRDFMAKL
;
A
#
# COMPACT_ATOMS: atom_id res chain seq x y z
N MET A 1 10.21 -0.02 -8.74
CA MET A 1 10.31 -1.47 -9.06
C MET A 1 10.00 -2.33 -7.84
N LEU A 2 10.65 -2.11 -6.69
CA LEU A 2 10.34 -2.84 -5.44
C LEU A 2 8.87 -2.66 -4.98
N SER A 3 8.35 -1.44 -5.03
CA SER A 3 6.94 -1.13 -4.70
C SER A 3 5.94 -1.95 -5.50
N ALA A 4 6.16 -2.09 -6.82
CA ALA A 4 5.30 -2.88 -7.69
C ALA A 4 5.33 -4.37 -7.35
N LEU A 5 6.50 -4.93 -7.00
CA LEU A 5 6.62 -6.32 -6.57
C LEU A 5 5.88 -6.59 -5.26
N ILE A 6 5.99 -5.66 -4.29
CA ILE A 6 5.27 -5.75 -3.02
C ILE A 6 3.76 -5.71 -3.27
N ILE A 7 3.27 -4.77 -4.11
CA ILE A 7 1.85 -4.67 -4.45
C ILE A 7 1.35 -5.99 -5.06
N VAL A 8 2.07 -6.57 -6.03
CA VAL A 8 1.65 -7.82 -6.67
C VAL A 8 1.64 -8.99 -5.69
N MET A 9 2.64 -9.09 -4.81
CA MET A 9 2.72 -10.15 -3.79
C MET A 9 1.52 -10.08 -2.82
N PHE A 10 1.25 -8.90 -2.28
CA PHE A 10 0.11 -8.72 -1.37
C PHE A 10 -1.22 -8.86 -2.11
N ALA A 11 -1.33 -8.38 -3.35
CA ALA A 11 -2.53 -8.54 -4.17
C ALA A 11 -2.89 -10.01 -4.37
N MET A 12 -1.89 -10.87 -4.57
CA MET A 12 -2.10 -12.30 -4.69
C MET A 12 -2.59 -12.92 -3.37
N ALA A 13 -2.01 -12.54 -2.23
CA ALA A 13 -2.43 -13.01 -0.91
C ALA A 13 -3.87 -12.59 -0.57
N PHE A 14 -4.22 -11.32 -0.82
CA PHE A 14 -5.57 -10.81 -0.57
C PHE A 14 -6.59 -11.38 -1.54
N ALA A 15 -6.28 -11.47 -2.84
CA ALA A 15 -7.20 -12.06 -3.82
C ALA A 15 -7.55 -13.51 -3.48
N GLN A 16 -6.58 -14.31 -2.99
CA GLN A 16 -6.84 -15.67 -2.53
C GLN A 16 -7.74 -15.69 -1.29
N GLY A 17 -7.45 -14.86 -0.29
CA GLY A 17 -8.26 -14.78 0.94
C GLY A 17 -9.69 -14.34 0.67
N VAL A 18 -9.86 -13.32 -0.18
CA VAL A 18 -11.17 -12.81 -0.61
C VAL A 18 -11.96 -13.87 -1.38
N ALA A 19 -11.33 -14.56 -2.34
CA ALA A 19 -12.01 -15.62 -3.10
C ALA A 19 -12.50 -16.74 -2.17
N GLN A 20 -11.66 -17.19 -1.24
CA GLN A 20 -12.03 -18.20 -0.26
C GLN A 20 -13.17 -17.74 0.67
N PHE A 21 -13.15 -16.46 1.08
CA PHE A 21 -14.20 -15.90 1.91
C PHE A 21 -15.53 -15.77 1.17
N ALA A 22 -15.50 -15.33 -0.09
CA ALA A 22 -16.67 -15.24 -0.95
C ALA A 22 -17.32 -16.63 -1.15
N ASP A 23 -16.51 -17.66 -1.44
CA ASP A 23 -16.97 -19.03 -1.60
C ASP A 23 -17.56 -19.62 -0.31
N SER A 24 -17.19 -19.11 0.86
CA SER A 24 -17.69 -19.59 2.15
C SER A 24 -19.15 -19.22 2.43
N GLY A 25 -19.73 -18.28 1.68
CA GLY A 25 -21.09 -17.80 1.86
C GLY A 25 -21.34 -17.04 3.17
N ARG A 26 -20.27 -16.66 3.89
CA ARG A 26 -20.33 -15.94 5.17
C ARG A 26 -20.34 -14.42 5.02
N ALA A 27 -20.08 -13.93 3.81
CA ALA A 27 -20.03 -12.50 3.53
C ALA A 27 -21.43 -11.87 3.66
N GLY A 28 -21.53 -10.78 4.42
CA GLY A 28 -22.74 -9.95 4.42
C GLY A 28 -22.97 -9.30 3.05
N GLU A 29 -24.23 -8.98 2.73
CA GLU A 29 -24.64 -8.45 1.42
C GLU A 29 -23.85 -7.18 1.02
N HIS A 30 -23.58 -6.29 1.98
CA HIS A 30 -22.79 -5.07 1.76
C HIS A 30 -21.32 -5.38 1.39
N HIS A 31 -20.73 -6.43 1.97
CA HIS A 31 -19.34 -6.83 1.71
C HIS A 31 -19.18 -7.53 0.37
N VAL A 32 -20.19 -8.29 -0.09
CA VAL A 32 -20.16 -8.92 -1.41
C VAL A 32 -19.99 -7.87 -2.51
N VAL A 33 -20.79 -6.80 -2.48
CA VAL A 33 -20.72 -5.72 -3.48
C VAL A 33 -19.36 -5.03 -3.46
N PHE A 34 -18.81 -4.79 -2.27
CA PHE A 34 -17.49 -4.19 -2.11
C PHE A 34 -16.38 -5.10 -2.70
N LEU A 35 -16.40 -6.38 -2.37
CA LEU A 35 -15.44 -7.36 -2.87
C LEU A 35 -15.54 -7.56 -4.38
N GLU A 36 -16.74 -7.58 -4.96
CA GLU A 36 -16.92 -7.63 -6.42
C GLU A 36 -16.40 -6.37 -7.11
N THR A 37 -16.54 -5.21 -6.48
CA THR A 37 -16.07 -3.94 -7.05
C THR A 37 -14.54 -3.84 -7.01
N PHE A 38 -13.94 -4.13 -5.85
CA PHE A 38 -12.53 -3.82 -5.57
C PHE A 38 -11.59 -5.03 -5.61
N PHE A 39 -12.12 -6.25 -5.61
CA PHE A 39 -11.34 -7.50 -5.55
C PHE A 39 -11.79 -8.54 -6.59
N SER A 40 -12.49 -8.14 -7.66
CA SER A 40 -12.98 -9.04 -8.73
C SER A 40 -11.89 -9.74 -9.53
N SER A 41 -10.67 -9.21 -9.57
CA SER A 41 -9.57 -9.80 -10.32
C SER A 41 -8.23 -9.38 -9.72
N LEU A 42 -7.17 -10.14 -9.98
CA LEU A 42 -5.83 -9.81 -9.48
C LEU A 42 -5.35 -8.40 -9.87
N PRO A 43 -5.52 -7.92 -11.13
CA PRO A 43 -5.18 -6.54 -11.48
C PRO A 43 -6.03 -5.51 -10.74
N MET A 44 -7.32 -5.79 -10.53
CA MET A 44 -8.20 -4.91 -9.77
C MET A 44 -7.79 -4.84 -8.30
N THR A 45 -7.48 -5.99 -7.68
CA THR A 45 -6.93 -6.05 -6.32
C THR A 45 -5.64 -5.24 -6.21
N ALA A 46 -4.72 -5.38 -7.17
CA ALA A 46 -3.49 -4.59 -7.20
C ALA A 46 -3.77 -3.08 -7.33
N LEU A 47 -4.76 -2.69 -8.14
CA LEU A 47 -5.23 -1.30 -8.22
C LEU A 47 -5.82 -0.82 -6.90
N THR A 48 -6.66 -1.61 -6.25
CA THR A 48 -7.24 -1.30 -4.93
C THR A 48 -6.16 -1.06 -3.88
N LEU A 49 -5.17 -1.96 -3.79
CA LEU A 49 -4.03 -1.79 -2.89
C LEU A 49 -3.23 -0.51 -3.19
N PHE A 50 -3.05 -0.18 -4.48
CA PHE A 50 -2.41 1.07 -4.89
C PHE A 50 -3.26 2.30 -4.51
N MET A 51 -4.58 2.24 -4.70
CA MET A 51 -5.52 3.30 -4.32
C MET A 51 -5.51 3.54 -2.81
N SER A 52 -5.40 2.49 -1.99
CA SER A 52 -5.33 2.62 -0.53
C SER A 52 -4.09 3.38 -0.04
N ILE A 53 -2.97 3.35 -0.78
CA ILE A 53 -1.74 4.07 -0.43
C ILE A 53 -1.75 5.50 -0.99
N THR A 54 -2.29 5.67 -2.19
CA THR A 54 -2.31 6.96 -2.89
C THR A 54 -3.49 7.86 -2.50
N GLY A 55 -4.44 7.34 -1.71
CA GLY A 55 -5.63 8.07 -1.29
C GLY A 55 -6.78 8.06 -2.30
N GLY A 56 -6.75 7.16 -3.29
CA GLY A 56 -7.87 6.95 -4.22
C GLY A 56 -9.06 6.21 -3.60
N LEU A 57 -8.80 5.45 -2.54
CA LEU A 57 -9.80 4.76 -1.73
C LEU A 57 -9.40 4.90 -0.25
N ASN A 58 -10.37 5.10 0.64
CA ASN A 58 -10.09 5.13 2.06
C ASN A 58 -9.62 3.73 2.51
N TRP A 59 -8.40 3.63 3.02
CA TRP A 59 -7.85 2.36 3.48
C TRP A 59 -8.67 1.72 4.59
N TRP A 60 -9.40 2.52 5.40
CA TRP A 60 -10.28 2.00 6.44
C TRP A 60 -11.42 1.14 5.87
N GLU A 61 -12.00 1.54 4.73
CA GLU A 61 -13.07 0.77 4.08
C GLU A 61 -12.58 -0.62 3.66
N VAL A 62 -11.31 -0.73 3.27
CA VAL A 62 -10.70 -2.02 2.94
C VAL A 62 -10.39 -2.82 4.21
N GLU A 63 -9.82 -2.18 5.24
CA GLU A 63 -9.47 -2.83 6.51
C GLU A 63 -10.68 -3.44 7.22
N GLU A 64 -11.82 -2.75 7.22
CA GLU A 64 -13.07 -3.25 7.79
C GLU A 64 -13.46 -4.61 7.20
N VAL A 65 -13.41 -4.74 5.86
CA VAL A 65 -13.69 -6.00 5.17
C VAL A 65 -12.62 -7.05 5.46
N MET A 66 -11.35 -6.67 5.54
CA MET A 66 -10.26 -7.61 5.84
C MET A 66 -10.40 -8.21 7.25
N LEU A 67 -10.84 -7.42 8.23
CA LEU A 67 -11.09 -7.89 9.60
C LEU A 67 -12.24 -8.88 9.68
N GLU A 68 -13.26 -8.76 8.83
CA GLU A 68 -14.35 -9.74 8.74
C GLU A 68 -13.91 -11.08 8.16
N ILE A 69 -12.99 -11.07 7.18
CA ILE A 69 -12.39 -12.29 6.66
C ILE A 69 -11.64 -12.99 7.79
N SER A 70 -10.76 -12.26 8.47
CA SER A 70 -10.02 -12.72 9.64
C SER A 70 -9.20 -11.58 10.25
N PRO A 71 -9.05 -11.52 11.58
CA PRO A 71 -8.14 -10.58 12.23
C PRO A 71 -6.70 -10.60 11.70
N LEU A 72 -6.24 -11.76 11.20
CA LEU A 72 -4.91 -11.89 10.59
C LEU A 72 -4.82 -11.14 9.25
N PHE A 73 -5.91 -11.12 8.47
CA PHE A 73 -5.97 -10.40 7.19
C PHE A 73 -5.96 -8.88 7.41
N GLY A 74 -6.68 -8.38 8.42
CA GLY A 74 -6.58 -6.97 8.83
C GLY A 74 -5.14 -6.61 9.27
N LEU A 75 -4.53 -7.43 10.14
CA LEU A 75 -3.12 -7.22 10.53
C LEU A 75 -2.15 -7.21 9.33
N LEU A 76 -2.39 -8.08 8.34
CA LEU A 76 -1.59 -8.12 7.12
C LEU A 76 -1.78 -6.85 6.28
N PHE A 77 -3.01 -6.34 6.17
CA PHE A 77 -3.33 -5.15 5.39
C PHE A 77 -2.79 -3.87 6.02
N ILE A 78 -2.95 -3.68 7.33
CA ILE A 78 -2.37 -2.53 8.03
C ILE A 78 -0.84 -2.52 7.95
N THR A 79 -0.21 -3.70 7.98
CA THR A 79 1.25 -3.84 7.77
C THR A 79 1.64 -3.41 6.36
N PHE A 80 0.90 -3.85 5.35
CA PHE A 80 1.10 -3.41 3.97
C PHE A 80 1.01 -1.87 3.83
N VAL A 81 -0.08 -1.26 4.31
CA VAL A 81 -0.30 0.19 4.24
C VAL A 81 0.82 0.96 4.95
N SER A 82 1.23 0.48 6.13
CA SER A 82 2.31 1.10 6.92
C SER A 82 3.65 1.03 6.19
N VAL A 83 4.05 -0.16 5.72
CA VAL A 83 5.33 -0.34 5.01
C VAL A 83 5.37 0.49 3.74
N MET A 84 4.28 0.51 2.97
CA MET A 84 4.24 1.23 1.70
C MET A 84 4.25 2.75 1.89
N THR A 85 3.49 3.26 2.86
CA THR A 85 3.48 4.69 3.20
C THR A 85 4.84 5.14 3.73
N LEU A 86 5.44 4.39 4.66
CA LEU A 86 6.77 4.70 5.20
C LEU A 86 7.87 4.56 4.15
N ALA A 87 7.78 3.58 3.24
CA ALA A 87 8.74 3.44 2.15
C ALA A 87 8.70 4.65 1.21
N LEU A 88 7.50 5.15 0.86
CA LEU A 88 7.35 6.37 0.06
C LEU A 88 7.92 7.60 0.78
N LEU A 89 7.60 7.77 2.07
CA LEU A 89 8.16 8.85 2.88
C LEU A 89 9.68 8.80 2.91
N ASN A 90 10.28 7.62 3.12
CA ASN A 90 11.73 7.45 3.15
C ASN A 90 12.39 7.79 1.80
N ILE A 91 11.76 7.46 0.67
CA ILE A 91 12.25 7.85 -0.66
C ILE A 91 12.26 9.37 -0.79
N VAL A 92 11.15 10.02 -0.42
CA VAL A 92 11.01 11.49 -0.51
C VAL A 92 12.02 12.18 0.42
N THR A 93 12.11 11.75 1.68
CA THR A 93 13.10 12.27 2.63
C THR A 93 14.53 12.05 2.14
N GLY A 94 14.84 10.89 1.57
CA GLY A 94 16.16 10.60 1.02
C GLY A 94 16.57 11.59 -0.09
N ILE A 95 15.65 11.97 -0.97
CA ILE A 95 15.89 12.97 -2.02
C ILE A 95 16.20 14.33 -1.39
N PHE A 96 15.34 14.82 -0.49
CA PHE A 96 15.54 16.13 0.15
C PHE A 96 16.83 16.21 0.96
N VAL A 97 17.19 15.13 1.68
CA VAL A 97 18.44 15.06 2.44
C VAL A 97 19.64 15.10 1.49
N ASN A 98 19.58 14.38 0.38
CA ASN A 98 20.66 14.40 -0.61
C ASN A 98 20.87 15.80 -1.21
N ASP A 99 19.77 16.48 -1.57
CA ASP A 99 19.82 17.84 -2.12
C ASP A 99 20.42 18.85 -1.12
N ALA A 100 20.00 18.78 0.15
CA ALA A 100 20.54 19.63 1.21
C ALA A 100 22.05 19.38 1.46
N LEU A 101 22.49 18.12 1.39
CA LEU A 101 23.89 17.75 1.51
C LEU A 101 24.72 18.24 0.32
N GLU A 102 24.18 18.17 -0.91
CA GLU A 102 24.84 18.66 -2.12
C GLU A 102 25.03 20.18 -2.08
N GLN A 103 24.00 20.95 -1.70
CA GLN A 103 24.13 22.40 -1.52
C GLN A 103 25.17 22.76 -0.47
N SER A 104 25.17 22.07 0.67
CA SER A 104 26.17 22.28 1.72
C SER A 104 27.60 21.98 1.26
N ARG A 105 27.80 21.04 0.32
CA ARG A 105 29.12 20.77 -0.29
C ARG A 105 29.56 21.89 -1.22
N LEU A 106 28.65 22.37 -2.07
CA LEU A 106 28.93 23.48 -2.99
C LEU A 106 29.34 24.75 -2.24
N ASP A 107 28.65 25.08 -1.15
CA ASP A 107 28.99 26.24 -0.31
C ASP A 107 30.39 26.13 0.31
N ARG A 108 30.77 24.94 0.81
CA ARG A 108 32.12 24.71 1.35
C ARG A 108 33.21 24.83 0.27
N ASP A 109 32.96 24.30 -0.92
CA ASP A 109 33.91 24.36 -2.03
C ASP A 109 34.08 25.80 -2.56
N PHE A 110 33.03 26.63 -2.51
CA PHE A 110 33.11 28.05 -2.84
C PHE A 110 33.93 28.83 -1.81
N MET A 111 33.70 28.59 -0.52
CA MET A 111 34.45 29.24 0.56
C MET A 111 35.93 28.84 0.59
N ALA A 112 36.27 27.60 0.21
CA ALA A 112 37.67 27.15 0.16
C ALA A 112 38.48 27.72 -1.03
N LYS A 113 37.82 28.36 -2.00
CA LYS A 113 38.45 28.99 -3.18
C LYS A 113 38.68 30.50 -3.01
N LEU A 114 38.22 31.08 -1.90
CA LEU A 114 38.48 32.46 -1.47
C LEU A 114 39.70 32.49 -0.53
#